data_AF-A0A0Q4UFM8-F1
#
_entry.id   AF-A0A0Q4UFM8-F1
#
_cell.length_a   1.000
_cell.length_b   1.000
_cell.length_c   1.000
_cell.angle_alpha   90.00
_cell.angle_beta   90.00
_cell.angle_gamma   90.00
#
_symmetry.space_group_name_H-M   'P 1'
#
loop_
_entity.id
_entity.type
_entity.pdbx_description
1 polymer ?
#
loop_
_entity_poly.entity_id
_entity_poly.type
_entity_poly.pdbx_seq_one_letter_code
_entity_poly.pdbx_strand_id
1 'polypeptide(L)'
;MTITATRNVPGTYATIADAIAASDPGDTIAASAAYGGNETATVTVDDLRFSSPSSVTGTDSVLVSNAGLTAGVTTIGSARNDTLIGGLGNDTYVTEALDGGTDLVLSSVSLTLGDNVENLTLTGAIALDGTGNALANRITGNAAANVLDGGTGRDTLIGGLGNDIYVTDGGDTIVEALGAGTDLVRSSATLTLGGNLENLTLTGTGAIKATGNALDNVLLGNDAASVLNGGTGTDRLTGGLGNDTYITDGGDKIFEVAGGGIDLVRSSVAFSLSNELESLLLTGSADIIGNGNDLANTLTGNSGANMLNGGLGDDILKGGAGADIFFFKTALGSGNVDSIVDFAAIDDTLRLENGIFTALTKTGTLAAGAFKDLGAAGAILDADDRILYDSRTGAVSYDVDGSGSADALQFALLTSRPVLTFQDILMV
;
A
#
# COMPACT_ATOMS: atom_id res chain seq x y z
N MET A 1 -53.57 -19.59 5.53
CA MET A 1 -52.70 -20.24 4.54
C MET A 1 -53.48 -20.37 3.24
N THR A 2 -53.39 -19.35 2.39
CA THR A 2 -53.88 -19.42 1.01
C THR A 2 -52.70 -18.94 0.18
N ILE A 3 -52.01 -19.88 -0.46
CA ILE A 3 -50.91 -19.54 -1.34
C ILE A 3 -51.54 -19.11 -2.66
N THR A 4 -51.39 -17.84 -3.02
CA THR A 4 -51.94 -17.32 -4.27
C THR A 4 -50.80 -17.16 -5.27
N ALA A 5 -50.68 -18.12 -6.19
CA ALA A 5 -49.81 -17.98 -7.35
C ALA A 5 -50.52 -17.06 -8.36
N THR A 6 -49.98 -15.86 -8.58
CA THR A 6 -50.53 -14.92 -9.57
C THR A 6 -49.64 -14.94 -10.81
N ARG A 7 -50.17 -15.44 -11.93
CA ARG A 7 -49.57 -15.27 -13.25
C ARG A 7 -49.93 -13.87 -13.77
N ASN A 8 -49.08 -13.27 -14.60
CA ASN A 8 -49.40 -12.03 -15.35
C ASN A 8 -50.48 -12.23 -16.47
N VAL A 9 -51.29 -13.30 -16.39
CA VAL A 9 -52.42 -13.60 -17.29
C VAL A 9 -53.52 -14.32 -16.47
N PRO A 10 -54.83 -14.07 -16.67
CA PRO A 10 -55.88 -14.45 -15.72
C PRO A 10 -56.01 -15.98 -15.49
N GLY A 11 -55.88 -16.41 -14.24
CA GLY A 11 -56.17 -17.77 -13.76
C GLY A 11 -55.77 -17.95 -12.29
N THR A 12 -56.64 -18.54 -11.47
CA THR A 12 -56.39 -18.82 -10.04
C THR A 12 -56.06 -20.31 -9.86
N TYR A 13 -54.88 -20.63 -9.36
CA TYR A 13 -54.49 -22.01 -9.02
C TYR A 13 -54.57 -22.26 -7.51
N ALA A 14 -54.93 -23.48 -7.11
CA ALA A 14 -55.19 -23.84 -5.71
C ALA A 14 -53.91 -24.09 -4.89
N THR A 15 -52.80 -24.46 -5.55
CA THR A 15 -51.49 -24.71 -4.94
C THR A 15 -50.35 -24.23 -5.84
N ILE A 16 -49.14 -24.03 -5.29
CA ILE A 16 -47.92 -23.74 -6.08
C ILE A 16 -47.60 -24.90 -7.04
N ALA A 17 -47.81 -26.14 -6.59
CA ALA A 17 -47.56 -27.34 -7.40
C ALA A 17 -48.41 -27.34 -8.69
N ASP A 18 -49.66 -26.89 -8.62
CA ASP A 18 -50.55 -26.78 -9.79
C ASP A 18 -50.10 -25.68 -10.77
N ALA A 19 -49.52 -24.58 -10.26
CA ALA A 19 -49.00 -23.50 -11.09
C ALA A 19 -47.70 -23.89 -11.81
N ILE A 20 -46.85 -24.71 -11.17
CA ILE A 20 -45.60 -25.23 -11.73
C ILE A 20 -45.87 -26.23 -12.85
N ALA A 21 -46.79 -27.17 -12.65
CA ALA A 21 -47.11 -28.21 -13.63
C ALA A 21 -47.67 -27.67 -14.97
N ALA A 22 -48.08 -26.39 -15.00
CA ALA A 22 -48.69 -25.73 -16.15
C ALA A 22 -47.81 -24.59 -16.74
N SER A 23 -46.57 -24.44 -16.28
CA SER A 23 -45.65 -23.36 -16.72
C SER A 23 -44.83 -23.75 -17.95
N ASP A 24 -44.57 -22.76 -18.81
CA ASP A 24 -43.68 -22.87 -19.98
C ASP A 24 -42.25 -22.40 -19.63
N PRO A 25 -41.21 -22.84 -20.36
CA PRO A 25 -39.84 -22.34 -20.18
C PRO A 25 -39.77 -20.81 -20.26
N GLY A 26 -39.18 -20.17 -19.24
CA GLY A 26 -39.12 -18.71 -19.11
C GLY A 26 -40.28 -18.06 -18.34
N ASP A 27 -41.24 -18.84 -17.83
CA ASP A 27 -42.26 -18.32 -16.91
C ASP A 27 -41.67 -18.04 -15.51
N THR A 28 -41.98 -16.86 -14.95
CA THR A 28 -41.67 -16.53 -13.55
C THR A 28 -42.80 -17.02 -12.64
N ILE A 29 -42.50 -17.93 -11.72
CA ILE A 29 -43.46 -18.41 -10.72
C ILE A 29 -43.17 -17.70 -9.39
N ALA A 30 -44.07 -16.81 -8.98
CA ALA A 30 -43.97 -16.11 -7.70
C ALA A 30 -44.85 -16.79 -6.65
N ALA A 31 -44.24 -17.19 -5.54
CA ALA A 31 -44.94 -17.57 -4.32
C ALA A 31 -44.95 -16.37 -3.37
N SER A 32 -46.08 -15.68 -3.24
CA SER A 32 -46.25 -14.65 -2.19
C SER A 32 -47.07 -15.22 -1.05
N ALA A 33 -46.60 -15.00 0.17
CA ALA A 33 -47.31 -15.37 1.38
C ALA A 33 -47.52 -14.11 2.22
N ALA A 34 -48.78 -13.67 2.33
CA ALA A 34 -49.15 -12.56 3.20
C ALA A 34 -49.35 -13.10 4.63
N TYR A 35 -48.47 -12.69 5.56
CA TYR A 35 -48.58 -13.03 6.98
C TYR A 35 -48.78 -11.76 7.82
N GLY A 36 -49.62 -11.84 8.85
CA GLY A 36 -49.76 -10.79 9.86
C GLY A 36 -49.22 -11.29 11.20
N GLY A 37 -48.15 -10.68 11.72
CA GLY A 37 -47.60 -10.95 13.05
C GLY A 37 -46.16 -11.48 13.10
N ASN A 38 -45.61 -11.61 14.32
CA ASN A 38 -44.25 -12.10 14.64
C ASN A 38 -44.12 -13.65 14.52
N GLU A 39 -44.47 -14.23 13.38
CA GLU A 39 -44.34 -15.67 13.13
C GLU A 39 -43.11 -15.97 12.24
N THR A 40 -42.35 -17.01 12.58
CA THR A 40 -41.24 -17.52 11.77
C THR A 40 -41.80 -18.40 10.65
N ALA A 41 -41.49 -18.10 9.38
CA ALA A 41 -41.95 -18.88 8.23
C ALA A 41 -40.76 -19.57 7.53
N THR A 42 -40.82 -20.89 7.40
CA THR A 42 -39.91 -21.66 6.54
C THR A 42 -40.63 -21.90 5.21
N VAL A 43 -40.11 -21.35 4.11
CA VAL A 43 -40.56 -21.68 2.76
C VAL A 43 -39.58 -22.69 2.19
N THR A 44 -39.92 -23.97 2.29
CA THR A 44 -39.16 -25.07 1.68
C THR A 44 -39.71 -25.29 0.27
N VAL A 45 -38.93 -25.00 -0.77
CA VAL A 45 -39.25 -25.40 -2.15
C VAL A 45 -38.68 -26.82 -2.36
N ASP A 46 -39.21 -27.79 -1.63
CA ASP A 46 -38.70 -29.17 -1.66
C ASP A 46 -39.27 -29.93 -2.88
N ASP A 47 -38.35 -30.48 -3.70
CA ASP A 47 -38.55 -31.47 -4.77
C ASP A 47 -39.31 -31.01 -6.06
N LEU A 48 -38.68 -30.14 -6.86
CA LEU A 48 -39.01 -29.90 -8.29
C LEU A 48 -38.69 -31.14 -9.15
N ARG A 49 -39.48 -32.22 -9.05
CA ARG A 49 -39.42 -33.32 -10.04
C ARG A 49 -40.26 -32.98 -11.27
N PHE A 50 -39.62 -32.44 -12.29
CA PHE A 50 -40.20 -32.37 -13.64
C PHE A 50 -40.49 -33.79 -14.14
N SER A 51 -41.72 -34.06 -14.54
CA SER A 51 -42.19 -35.39 -14.96
C SER A 51 -41.65 -35.87 -16.31
N SER A 52 -40.79 -35.11 -17.00
CA SER A 52 -40.12 -35.54 -18.23
C SER A 52 -38.71 -34.96 -18.39
N PRO A 53 -37.63 -35.76 -18.37
CA PRO A 53 -36.24 -35.26 -18.35
C PRO A 53 -35.68 -34.79 -19.69
N SER A 54 -36.46 -34.81 -20.79
CA SER A 54 -35.92 -34.76 -22.15
C SER A 54 -36.16 -33.45 -22.93
N SER A 55 -36.64 -32.38 -22.30
CA SER A 55 -36.94 -31.12 -23.00
C SER A 55 -36.49 -29.83 -22.31
N VAL A 56 -35.67 -29.90 -21.25
CA VAL A 56 -35.26 -28.69 -20.51
C VAL A 56 -33.83 -28.30 -20.88
N THR A 57 -33.70 -27.51 -21.94
CA THR A 57 -32.51 -26.70 -22.23
C THR A 57 -32.89 -25.23 -22.02
N GLY A 58 -32.56 -24.65 -20.88
CA GLY A 58 -32.91 -23.25 -20.56
C GLY A 58 -32.73 -22.92 -19.08
N THR A 59 -32.39 -21.67 -18.80
CA THR A 59 -32.20 -21.03 -17.50
C THR A 59 -33.55 -20.75 -16.83
N ASP A 60 -34.04 -21.68 -16.02
CA ASP A 60 -35.22 -21.46 -15.17
C ASP A 60 -34.74 -20.95 -13.79
N SER A 61 -35.31 -19.83 -13.30
CA SER A 61 -34.96 -19.19 -12.01
C SER A 61 -36.15 -19.21 -11.06
N VAL A 62 -35.99 -19.71 -9.83
CA VAL A 62 -37.03 -19.65 -8.79
C VAL A 62 -36.94 -18.31 -8.06
N LEU A 63 -38.05 -17.55 -8.06
CA LEU A 63 -38.16 -16.28 -7.32
C LEU A 63 -38.80 -16.52 -5.95
N VAL A 64 -38.00 -16.44 -4.89
CA VAL A 64 -38.51 -16.41 -3.51
C VAL A 64 -38.44 -14.98 -3.00
N SER A 65 -39.60 -14.31 -2.88
CA SER A 65 -39.70 -12.93 -2.41
C SER A 65 -40.40 -12.84 -1.06
N ASN A 66 -39.80 -12.16 -0.09
CA ASN A 66 -40.37 -11.84 1.22
C ASN A 66 -40.66 -10.33 1.39
N ALA A 67 -40.70 -9.57 0.29
CA ALA A 67 -40.90 -8.12 0.29
C ALA A 67 -42.10 -7.70 1.17
N GLY A 68 -41.82 -7.09 2.33
CA GLY A 68 -42.82 -6.60 3.30
C GLY A 68 -42.94 -7.40 4.61
N LEU A 69 -42.18 -8.48 4.79
CA LEU A 69 -42.08 -9.17 6.09
C LEU A 69 -41.09 -8.42 7.00
N THR A 70 -41.31 -8.44 8.33
CA THR A 70 -40.41 -7.83 9.34
C THR A 70 -39.69 -8.88 10.21
N ALA A 71 -39.98 -10.16 9.97
CA ALA A 71 -39.37 -11.30 10.64
C ALA A 71 -38.48 -12.04 9.63
N GLY A 72 -37.38 -12.62 10.11
CA GLY A 72 -36.43 -13.34 9.26
C GLY A 72 -37.05 -14.54 8.54
N VAL A 73 -36.75 -14.68 7.25
CA VAL A 73 -37.22 -15.78 6.40
C VAL A 73 -36.07 -16.70 6.01
N THR A 74 -36.30 -18.02 6.05
CA THR A 74 -35.38 -19.00 5.46
C THR A 74 -35.81 -19.32 4.03
N THR A 75 -34.92 -19.08 3.06
CA THR A 75 -35.13 -19.39 1.64
C THR A 75 -34.13 -20.46 1.20
N ILE A 76 -34.60 -21.46 0.45
CA ILE A 76 -33.81 -22.61 -0.01
C ILE A 76 -33.93 -22.66 -1.54
N GLY A 77 -32.77 -22.69 -2.22
CA GLY A 77 -32.64 -22.81 -3.67
C GLY A 77 -32.87 -24.24 -4.18
N SER A 78 -32.89 -24.38 -5.50
CA SER A 78 -33.05 -25.60 -6.26
C SER A 78 -31.68 -26.19 -6.64
N ALA A 79 -31.61 -26.98 -7.71
CA ALA A 79 -30.34 -27.48 -8.26
C ALA A 79 -30.03 -26.81 -9.62
N ARG A 80 -30.48 -25.57 -9.78
CA ARG A 80 -30.27 -24.71 -10.95
C ARG A 80 -29.96 -23.30 -10.44
N ASN A 81 -29.50 -22.41 -11.32
CA ASN A 81 -29.30 -21.00 -10.97
C ASN A 81 -30.57 -20.33 -10.40
N ASP A 82 -30.50 -19.92 -9.15
CA ASP A 82 -31.61 -19.31 -8.42
C ASP A 82 -31.42 -17.80 -8.17
N THR A 83 -32.54 -17.09 -8.01
CA THR A 83 -32.57 -15.68 -7.62
C THR A 83 -33.34 -15.53 -6.33
N LEU A 84 -32.62 -15.35 -5.22
CA LEU A 84 -33.19 -15.20 -3.89
C LEU A 84 -33.32 -13.71 -3.57
N ILE A 85 -34.51 -13.23 -3.23
CA ILE A 85 -34.74 -11.82 -2.88
C ILE A 85 -34.98 -11.68 -1.38
N GLY A 86 -34.18 -10.83 -0.74
CA GLY A 86 -34.34 -10.39 0.64
C GLY A 86 -35.17 -9.17 0.85
N GLY A 87 -35.73 -9.11 2.05
CA GLY A 87 -36.71 -8.13 2.48
C GLY A 87 -36.19 -7.38 3.69
N LEU A 88 -37.12 -6.94 4.55
CA LEU A 88 -36.77 -6.33 5.83
C LEU A 88 -36.64 -7.44 6.90
N GLY A 89 -35.61 -7.38 7.74
CA GLY A 89 -35.38 -8.36 8.82
C GLY A 89 -34.11 -9.19 8.64
N ASN A 90 -33.86 -10.12 9.57
CA ASN A 90 -32.70 -11.03 9.52
C ASN A 90 -33.04 -12.26 8.68
N ASP A 91 -32.89 -12.16 7.36
CA ASP A 91 -33.11 -13.27 6.46
C ASP A 91 -31.94 -14.27 6.48
N THR A 92 -32.28 -15.56 6.43
CA THR A 92 -31.32 -16.66 6.44
C THR A 92 -31.39 -17.36 5.07
N TYR A 93 -30.41 -17.10 4.20
CA TYR A 93 -30.25 -17.81 2.94
C TYR A 93 -29.37 -19.03 3.20
N VAL A 94 -29.94 -20.23 3.23
CA VAL A 94 -29.20 -21.44 3.63
C VAL A 94 -29.38 -22.55 2.59
N THR A 95 -28.25 -22.73 1.88
CA THR A 95 -27.60 -23.98 1.50
C THR A 95 -28.21 -24.78 0.36
N GLU A 96 -27.57 -24.67 -0.80
CA GLU A 96 -27.71 -25.62 -1.88
C GLU A 96 -26.87 -26.87 -1.64
N ALA A 97 -27.21 -27.97 -2.33
CA ALA A 97 -26.36 -29.16 -2.39
C ALA A 97 -25.14 -28.90 -3.30
N LEU A 98 -24.07 -29.69 -3.16
CA LEU A 98 -22.94 -29.70 -4.12
C LEU A 98 -23.50 -29.82 -5.55
N ASP A 99 -23.05 -28.96 -6.48
CA ASP A 99 -23.47 -28.88 -7.89
C ASP A 99 -24.82 -28.17 -8.20
N GLY A 100 -25.25 -27.22 -7.34
CA GLY A 100 -26.53 -26.49 -7.47
C GLY A 100 -26.64 -25.45 -8.60
N GLY A 101 -25.56 -24.81 -9.04
CA GLY A 101 -25.65 -23.82 -10.12
C GLY A 101 -24.76 -22.61 -9.89
N THR A 102 -25.22 -21.44 -10.33
CA THR A 102 -24.62 -20.14 -10.01
C THR A 102 -25.73 -19.22 -9.54
N ASP A 103 -25.70 -18.88 -8.26
CA ASP A 103 -26.87 -18.32 -7.57
C ASP A 103 -26.69 -16.84 -7.24
N LEU A 104 -27.80 -16.11 -7.25
CA LEU A 104 -27.83 -14.67 -7.00
C LEU A 104 -28.76 -14.34 -5.83
N VAL A 105 -28.20 -13.64 -4.84
CA VAL A 105 -28.97 -13.01 -3.78
C VAL A 105 -29.11 -11.51 -4.04
N LEU A 106 -30.34 -11.01 -4.07
CA LEU A 106 -30.65 -9.59 -4.05
C LEU A 106 -31.05 -9.21 -2.62
N SER A 107 -30.24 -8.41 -1.92
CA SER A 107 -30.49 -8.07 -0.51
C SER A 107 -30.76 -6.58 -0.32
N SER A 108 -31.81 -6.23 0.43
CA SER A 108 -32.07 -4.85 0.88
C SER A 108 -31.49 -4.54 2.27
N VAL A 109 -30.77 -5.49 2.88
CA VAL A 109 -30.08 -5.40 4.17
C VAL A 109 -28.64 -5.92 4.04
N SER A 110 -27.78 -5.68 5.02
CA SER A 110 -26.43 -6.25 5.03
C SER A 110 -26.51 -7.77 5.09
N LEU A 111 -25.65 -8.48 4.36
CA LEU A 111 -25.71 -9.93 4.23
C LEU A 111 -24.33 -10.58 4.14
N THR A 112 -24.15 -11.66 4.90
CA THR A 112 -23.10 -12.65 4.69
C THR A 112 -23.67 -13.83 3.91
N LEU A 113 -23.04 -14.19 2.79
CA LEU A 113 -23.43 -15.33 1.97
C LEU A 113 -23.26 -16.63 2.76
N GLY A 114 -24.28 -17.48 2.72
CA GLY A 114 -24.18 -18.87 3.19
C GLY A 114 -23.35 -19.72 2.22
N ASP A 115 -23.03 -20.95 2.62
CA ASP A 115 -22.31 -21.91 1.76
C ASP A 115 -23.04 -22.13 0.43
N ASN A 116 -22.27 -22.37 -0.65
CA ASN A 116 -22.78 -22.69 -1.99
C ASN A 116 -23.59 -21.56 -2.65
N VAL A 117 -23.29 -20.30 -2.34
CA VAL A 117 -23.89 -19.14 -3.01
C VAL A 117 -22.78 -18.30 -3.62
N GLU A 118 -22.89 -17.95 -4.91
CA GLU A 118 -21.81 -17.27 -5.63
C GLU A 118 -22.01 -15.75 -5.74
N ASN A 119 -23.24 -15.25 -5.90
CA ASN A 119 -23.45 -13.83 -6.21
C ASN A 119 -24.32 -13.11 -5.17
N LEU A 120 -23.90 -11.90 -4.81
CA LEU A 120 -24.66 -10.96 -3.98
C LEU A 120 -24.80 -9.62 -4.69
N THR A 121 -25.99 -9.05 -4.69
CA THR A 121 -26.25 -7.66 -5.06
C THR A 121 -27.05 -6.95 -3.98
N LEU A 122 -26.51 -5.85 -3.46
CA LEU A 122 -27.18 -4.97 -2.50
C LEU A 122 -28.11 -4.01 -3.25
N THR A 123 -29.40 -4.01 -2.91
CA THR A 123 -30.46 -3.26 -3.62
C THR A 123 -31.06 -2.13 -2.78
N GLY A 124 -30.75 -2.07 -1.48
CA GLY A 124 -31.21 -1.01 -0.58
C GLY A 124 -30.61 0.36 -0.93
N ALA A 125 -31.20 1.43 -0.39
CA ALA A 125 -30.74 2.81 -0.61
C ALA A 125 -29.87 3.37 0.54
N ILE A 126 -29.65 2.58 1.59
CA ILE A 126 -28.79 2.93 2.73
C ILE A 126 -27.44 2.22 2.62
N ALA A 127 -26.48 2.62 3.44
CA ALA A 127 -25.23 1.86 3.61
C ALA A 127 -25.54 0.44 4.08
N LEU A 128 -25.10 -0.54 3.31
CA LEU A 128 -25.25 -1.99 3.56
C LEU A 128 -23.90 -2.67 3.37
N ASP A 129 -23.69 -3.79 4.05
CA ASP A 129 -22.44 -4.54 3.98
C ASP A 129 -22.67 -5.91 3.34
N GLY A 130 -21.72 -6.37 2.55
CA GLY A 130 -21.73 -7.68 1.91
C GLY A 130 -20.51 -8.49 2.34
N THR A 131 -20.71 -9.74 2.73
CA THR A 131 -19.61 -10.67 3.05
C THR A 131 -19.77 -11.96 2.24
N GLY A 132 -18.70 -12.38 1.60
CA GLY A 132 -18.61 -13.65 0.86
C GLY A 132 -18.47 -14.87 1.77
N ASN A 133 -18.22 -16.01 1.14
CA ASN A 133 -17.96 -17.31 1.74
C ASN A 133 -16.59 -17.83 1.24
N ALA A 134 -16.42 -19.15 1.11
CA ALA A 134 -15.15 -19.75 0.66
C ALA A 134 -15.04 -19.96 -0.86
N LEU A 135 -16.07 -19.59 -1.62
CA LEU A 135 -16.15 -19.74 -3.07
C LEU A 135 -15.58 -18.52 -3.78
N ALA A 136 -15.58 -18.56 -5.12
CA ALA A 136 -15.32 -17.36 -5.90
C ALA A 136 -16.63 -16.56 -6.02
N ASN A 137 -16.85 -15.62 -5.11
CA ASN A 137 -18.05 -14.81 -5.07
C ASN A 137 -17.96 -13.57 -5.97
N ARG A 138 -19.12 -13.10 -6.40
CA ARG A 138 -19.29 -11.77 -6.98
C ARG A 138 -20.20 -10.94 -6.08
N ILE A 139 -19.65 -9.91 -5.46
CA ILE A 139 -20.38 -9.04 -4.53
C ILE A 139 -20.50 -7.66 -5.16
N THR A 140 -21.74 -7.21 -5.39
CA THR A 140 -22.06 -5.89 -5.93
C THR A 140 -22.78 -5.06 -4.86
N GLY A 141 -22.19 -3.95 -4.47
CA GLY A 141 -22.74 -2.94 -3.58
C GLY A 141 -23.82 -2.08 -4.23
N ASN A 142 -24.30 -1.10 -3.48
CA ASN A 142 -25.30 -0.14 -3.91
C ASN A 142 -24.65 1.25 -4.13
N ALA A 143 -25.44 2.32 -4.05
CA ALA A 143 -24.94 3.69 -4.27
C ALA A 143 -24.54 4.41 -2.97
N ALA A 144 -24.56 3.71 -1.83
CA ALA A 144 -24.14 4.21 -0.54
C ALA A 144 -22.83 3.54 -0.14
N ALA A 145 -22.11 4.12 0.81
CA ALA A 145 -20.87 3.54 1.34
C ALA A 145 -21.12 2.13 1.91
N ASN A 146 -20.52 1.12 1.26
CA ASN A 146 -20.61 -0.29 1.61
C ASN A 146 -19.29 -0.81 2.21
N VAL A 147 -19.36 -1.81 3.08
CA VAL A 147 -18.22 -2.70 3.35
C VAL A 147 -18.43 -4.01 2.59
N LEU A 148 -17.55 -4.30 1.64
CA LEU A 148 -17.57 -5.53 0.85
C LEU A 148 -16.36 -6.40 1.24
N ASP A 149 -16.63 -7.52 1.90
CA ASP A 149 -15.62 -8.49 2.32
C ASP A 149 -15.71 -9.75 1.45
N GLY A 150 -14.67 -10.06 0.67
CA GLY A 150 -14.63 -11.25 -0.18
C GLY A 150 -14.61 -12.55 0.62
N GLY A 151 -14.07 -12.53 1.84
CA GLY A 151 -13.78 -13.75 2.59
C GLY A 151 -12.53 -14.44 2.04
N THR A 152 -12.65 -15.73 1.73
CA THR A 152 -11.56 -16.50 1.10
C THR A 152 -12.02 -16.96 -0.26
N GLY A 153 -11.15 -16.99 -1.24
CA GLY A 153 -11.56 -17.41 -2.57
C GLY A 153 -10.86 -16.57 -3.62
N ARG A 154 -11.53 -16.39 -4.76
CA ARG A 154 -11.09 -15.41 -5.75
C ARG A 154 -12.30 -14.59 -6.12
N ASP A 155 -12.56 -13.58 -5.32
CA ASP A 155 -13.79 -12.83 -5.34
C ASP A 155 -13.73 -11.69 -6.34
N THR A 156 -14.89 -11.19 -6.74
CA THR A 156 -15.05 -9.95 -7.48
C THR A 156 -15.89 -9.00 -6.65
N LEU A 157 -15.28 -7.90 -6.20
CA LEU A 157 -15.93 -6.88 -5.37
C LEU A 157 -16.18 -5.62 -6.20
N ILE A 158 -17.43 -5.15 -6.22
CA ILE A 158 -17.87 -3.95 -6.96
C ILE A 158 -18.66 -3.09 -6.00
N GLY A 159 -18.14 -1.94 -5.61
CA GLY A 159 -18.73 -1.03 -4.62
C GLY A 159 -19.94 -0.30 -5.17
N GLY A 160 -19.75 0.48 -6.25
CA GLY A 160 -20.83 1.17 -6.93
C GLY A 160 -20.61 2.68 -6.91
N LEU A 161 -21.41 3.42 -6.16
CA LEU A 161 -21.15 4.82 -5.83
C LEU A 161 -21.02 4.92 -4.31
N GLY A 162 -20.40 5.97 -3.82
CA GLY A 162 -20.13 6.13 -2.38
C GLY A 162 -18.68 5.80 -2.06
N ASN A 163 -18.30 5.99 -0.81
CA ASN A 163 -16.95 5.69 -0.35
C ASN A 163 -16.97 4.31 0.30
N ASP A 164 -16.55 3.30 -0.46
CA ASP A 164 -16.65 1.89 -0.12
C ASP A 164 -15.37 1.38 0.55
N ILE A 165 -15.51 0.30 1.32
CA ILE A 165 -14.41 -0.43 1.94
C ILE A 165 -14.39 -1.84 1.36
N TYR A 166 -13.30 -2.19 0.69
CA TYR A 166 -13.04 -3.53 0.19
C TYR A 166 -12.14 -4.29 1.16
N VAL A 167 -12.56 -5.46 1.63
CA VAL A 167 -11.74 -6.36 2.44
C VAL A 167 -11.35 -7.56 1.59
N THR A 168 -10.05 -7.78 1.44
CA THR A 168 -9.49 -8.80 0.52
C THR A 168 -8.32 -9.55 1.15
N ASP A 169 -8.15 -10.80 0.72
CA ASP A 169 -6.97 -11.63 0.99
C ASP A 169 -5.83 -11.44 -0.03
N GLY A 170 -6.00 -10.51 -0.98
CA GLY A 170 -5.08 -10.21 -2.08
C GLY A 170 -5.27 -11.08 -3.33
N GLY A 171 -6.16 -12.07 -3.29
CA GLY A 171 -6.55 -12.91 -4.43
C GLY A 171 -7.71 -12.33 -5.27
N ASP A 172 -8.37 -11.30 -4.77
CA ASP A 172 -9.62 -10.78 -5.30
C ASP A 172 -9.43 -9.74 -6.41
N THR A 173 -10.47 -9.57 -7.22
CA THR A 173 -10.60 -8.49 -8.20
C THR A 173 -11.51 -7.41 -7.66
N ILE A 174 -10.97 -6.22 -7.45
CA ILE A 174 -11.74 -5.04 -7.07
C ILE A 174 -12.01 -4.20 -8.32
N VAL A 175 -13.27 -3.83 -8.53
CA VAL A 175 -13.71 -3.07 -9.70
C VAL A 175 -14.32 -1.75 -9.23
N GLU A 176 -13.64 -0.66 -9.57
CA GLU A 176 -14.06 0.69 -9.18
C GLU A 176 -14.29 1.59 -10.40
N ALA A 177 -15.35 2.38 -10.37
CA ALA A 177 -15.72 3.27 -11.47
C ALA A 177 -15.12 4.68 -11.27
N LEU A 178 -14.83 5.37 -12.38
CA LEU A 178 -14.30 6.73 -12.32
C LEU A 178 -15.31 7.67 -11.64
N GLY A 179 -14.89 8.31 -10.55
CA GLY A 179 -15.71 9.28 -9.81
C GLY A 179 -16.83 8.65 -8.98
N ALA A 180 -16.70 7.37 -8.63
CA ALA A 180 -17.64 6.67 -7.77
C ALA A 180 -17.50 7.04 -6.29
N GLY A 181 -16.32 7.44 -5.84
CA GLY A 181 -16.08 7.76 -4.45
C GLY A 181 -14.63 8.04 -4.14
N THR A 182 -14.30 7.93 -2.86
CA THR A 182 -12.94 7.82 -2.34
C THR A 182 -12.88 6.56 -1.50
N ASP A 183 -12.30 5.52 -2.07
CA ASP A 183 -12.49 4.15 -1.60
C ASP A 183 -11.27 3.64 -0.84
N LEU A 184 -11.49 2.68 0.05
CA LEU A 184 -10.44 2.06 0.86
C LEU A 184 -10.37 0.56 0.60
N VAL A 185 -9.18 0.09 0.25
CA VAL A 185 -8.89 -1.34 0.24
C VAL A 185 -8.14 -1.73 1.51
N ARG A 186 -8.64 -2.75 2.22
CA ARG A 186 -7.99 -3.40 3.36
C ARG A 186 -7.52 -4.78 2.91
N SER A 187 -6.21 -4.94 2.77
CA SER A 187 -5.63 -6.18 2.28
C SER A 187 -4.84 -6.90 3.36
N SER A 188 -5.14 -8.18 3.59
CA SER A 188 -4.31 -9.02 4.48
C SER A 188 -3.05 -9.56 3.81
N ALA A 189 -2.87 -9.32 2.50
CA ALA A 189 -1.71 -9.72 1.73
C ALA A 189 -1.16 -8.57 0.87
N THR A 190 -0.10 -8.85 0.10
CA THR A 190 0.47 -7.90 -0.86
C THR A 190 -0.57 -7.50 -1.91
N LEU A 191 -0.72 -6.20 -2.16
CA LEU A 191 -1.69 -5.68 -3.12
C LEU A 191 -1.13 -4.51 -3.94
N THR A 192 -1.56 -4.44 -5.19
CA THR A 192 -1.44 -3.24 -6.04
C THR A 192 -2.83 -2.69 -6.31
N LEU A 193 -3.05 -1.41 -6.05
CA LEU A 193 -4.33 -0.76 -6.33
C LEU A 193 -4.62 -0.77 -7.83
N GLY A 194 -5.83 -1.18 -8.19
CA GLY A 194 -6.40 -0.95 -9.51
C GLY A 194 -6.65 0.54 -9.76
N GLY A 195 -7.07 0.91 -10.97
CA GLY A 195 -7.46 2.29 -11.26
C GLY A 195 -8.68 2.74 -10.44
N ASN A 196 -8.80 4.04 -10.21
CA ASN A 196 -9.89 4.68 -9.46
C ASN A 196 -9.99 4.27 -7.97
N LEU A 197 -8.95 3.65 -7.41
CA LEU A 197 -8.87 3.37 -5.98
C LEU A 197 -7.85 4.32 -5.34
N GLU A 198 -8.22 4.95 -4.24
CA GLU A 198 -7.43 6.01 -3.61
C GLU A 198 -6.64 5.53 -2.39
N ASN A 199 -7.17 4.59 -1.59
CA ASN A 199 -6.56 4.24 -0.31
C ASN A 199 -6.30 2.73 -0.17
N LEU A 200 -5.17 2.37 0.43
CA LEU A 200 -4.82 0.99 0.77
C LEU A 200 -4.27 0.91 2.20
N THR A 201 -4.87 0.07 3.02
CA THR A 201 -4.34 -0.33 4.33
C THR A 201 -3.99 -1.81 4.34
N LEU A 202 -2.77 -2.13 4.75
CA LEU A 202 -2.32 -3.50 4.99
C LEU A 202 -2.77 -3.95 6.39
N THR A 203 -3.50 -5.05 6.45
CA THR A 203 -4.04 -5.63 7.70
C THR A 203 -3.40 -6.97 8.07
N GLY A 204 -2.57 -7.51 7.19
CA GLY A 204 -1.81 -8.73 7.44
C GLY A 204 -0.75 -8.52 8.53
N THR A 205 -0.20 -9.60 9.06
CA THR A 205 0.85 -9.55 10.10
C THR A 205 2.26 -9.84 9.57
N GLY A 206 2.37 -10.19 8.29
CA GLY A 206 3.66 -10.44 7.63
C GLY A 206 4.21 -9.21 6.92
N ALA A 207 5.49 -9.29 6.54
CA ALA A 207 6.12 -8.34 5.63
C ALA A 207 5.48 -8.44 4.24
N ILE A 208 4.60 -7.50 3.92
CA ILE A 208 3.82 -7.46 2.68
C ILE A 208 3.94 -6.09 2.01
N LYS A 209 3.54 -6.01 0.74
CA LYS A 209 3.73 -4.81 -0.08
C LYS A 209 2.40 -4.13 -0.41
N ALA A 210 2.37 -2.81 -0.27
CA ALA A 210 1.35 -1.93 -0.82
C ALA A 210 1.91 -1.21 -2.04
N THR A 211 1.21 -1.26 -3.18
CA THR A 211 1.56 -0.48 -4.37
C THR A 211 0.35 0.37 -4.78
N GLY A 212 0.55 1.68 -4.92
CA GLY A 212 -0.45 2.59 -5.45
C GLY A 212 -0.58 2.51 -6.97
N ASN A 213 -1.27 3.48 -7.55
CA ASN A 213 -1.52 3.62 -8.97
C ASN A 213 -1.00 4.98 -9.48
N ALA A 214 -1.74 5.66 -10.35
CA ALA A 214 -1.35 6.96 -10.91
C ALA A 214 -2.07 8.17 -10.27
N LEU A 215 -2.91 7.91 -9.28
CA LEU A 215 -3.65 8.90 -8.50
C LEU A 215 -2.83 9.28 -7.26
N ASP A 216 -3.29 10.31 -6.54
CA ASP A 216 -2.74 10.64 -5.22
C ASP A 216 -3.28 9.62 -4.19
N ASN A 217 -2.50 8.60 -3.86
CA ASN A 217 -2.90 7.52 -2.97
C ASN A 217 -2.52 7.75 -1.50
N VAL A 218 -3.29 7.15 -0.59
CA VAL A 218 -2.90 6.98 0.82
C VAL A 218 -2.60 5.51 1.08
N LEU A 219 -1.33 5.20 1.29
CA LEU A 219 -0.86 3.85 1.59
C LEU A 219 -0.43 3.74 3.06
N LEU A 220 -1.09 2.85 3.79
CA LEU A 220 -0.78 2.51 5.18
C LEU A 220 -0.29 1.07 5.27
N GLY A 221 0.95 0.88 5.72
CA GLY A 221 1.55 -0.40 6.02
C GLY A 221 1.03 -1.00 7.33
N ASN A 222 1.61 -2.12 7.72
CA ASN A 222 1.31 -2.81 8.98
C ASN A 222 2.50 -2.71 9.95
N ASP A 223 2.41 -3.37 11.11
CA ASP A 223 3.47 -3.36 12.12
C ASP A 223 4.68 -4.27 11.78
N ALA A 224 4.73 -4.84 10.58
CA ALA A 224 5.87 -5.60 10.07
C ALA A 224 6.56 -4.81 8.95
N ALA A 225 7.77 -5.25 8.58
CA ALA A 225 8.58 -4.63 7.51
C ALA A 225 7.85 -4.60 6.15
N SER A 226 7.09 -3.54 5.91
CA SER A 226 6.24 -3.29 4.76
C SER A 226 7.05 -2.65 3.64
N VAL A 227 6.66 -2.94 2.40
CA VAL A 227 7.15 -2.20 1.23
C VAL A 227 6.02 -1.33 0.72
N LEU A 228 6.21 -0.02 0.71
CA LEU A 228 5.24 0.95 0.21
C LEU A 228 5.77 1.59 -1.06
N ASN A 229 5.09 1.37 -2.18
CA ASN A 229 5.42 1.98 -3.46
C ASN A 229 4.28 2.91 -3.88
N GLY A 230 4.49 4.22 -3.81
CA GLY A 230 3.47 5.20 -4.19
C GLY A 230 2.99 5.02 -5.62
N GLY A 231 3.95 4.82 -6.53
CA GLY A 231 3.67 4.76 -7.96
C GLY A 231 4.00 6.10 -8.57
N THR A 232 3.02 6.72 -9.24
CA THR A 232 3.14 8.11 -9.69
C THR A 232 2.00 8.90 -9.08
N GLY A 233 2.21 10.18 -8.81
CA GLY A 233 1.19 10.99 -8.16
C GLY A 233 1.82 11.68 -6.97
N THR A 234 0.99 12.25 -6.09
CA THR A 234 1.45 12.85 -4.84
C THR A 234 0.96 12.00 -3.69
N ASP A 235 1.68 10.91 -3.39
CA ASP A 235 1.20 9.90 -2.46
C ASP A 235 1.50 10.26 -1.00
N ARG A 236 0.73 9.65 -0.10
CA ARG A 236 0.97 9.67 1.34
C ARG A 236 1.30 8.25 1.81
N LEU A 237 2.55 8.02 2.19
CA LEU A 237 3.05 6.71 2.58
C LEU A 237 3.29 6.68 4.09
N THR A 238 2.71 5.72 4.80
CA THR A 238 2.89 5.53 6.25
C THR A 238 3.21 4.06 6.52
N GLY A 239 4.40 3.77 7.05
CA GLY A 239 4.95 2.41 7.19
C GLY A 239 4.31 1.65 8.34
N GLY A 240 4.40 2.21 9.54
CA GLY A 240 3.85 1.61 10.75
C GLY A 240 4.96 1.35 11.77
N LEU A 241 4.99 0.14 12.30
CA LEU A 241 6.14 -0.36 13.06
C LEU A 241 6.92 -1.32 12.17
N GLY A 242 8.20 -1.54 12.47
CA GLY A 242 9.08 -2.38 11.68
C GLY A 242 10.04 -1.55 10.82
N ASN A 243 10.88 -2.26 10.07
CA ASN A 243 11.85 -1.62 9.18
C ASN A 243 11.26 -1.60 7.77
N ASP A 244 10.63 -0.49 7.42
CA ASP A 244 9.86 -0.32 6.20
C ASP A 244 10.73 0.13 5.02
N THR A 245 10.23 -0.10 3.81
CA THR A 245 10.85 0.39 2.57
C THR A 245 9.87 1.21 1.76
N TYR A 246 10.19 2.47 1.57
CA TYR A 246 9.46 3.41 0.72
C TYR A 246 10.09 3.48 -0.66
N ILE A 247 9.28 3.38 -1.70
CA ILE A 247 9.67 3.63 -3.09
C ILE A 247 8.87 4.83 -3.55
N THR A 248 9.59 5.92 -3.87
CA THR A 248 9.00 7.21 -4.20
C THR A 248 9.47 7.75 -5.54
N ASP A 249 8.60 8.51 -6.20
CA ASP A 249 8.92 9.29 -7.39
C ASP A 249 9.44 10.71 -7.05
N GLY A 250 9.53 11.06 -5.75
CA GLY A 250 9.95 12.35 -5.22
C GLY A 250 8.82 13.35 -4.98
N GLY A 251 7.59 13.06 -5.45
CA GLY A 251 6.38 13.82 -5.12
C GLY A 251 5.73 13.42 -3.80
N ASP A 252 6.06 12.23 -3.29
CA ASP A 252 5.38 11.64 -2.15
C ASP A 252 5.77 12.26 -0.81
N LYS A 253 4.86 12.09 0.17
CA LYS A 253 5.10 12.41 1.57
C LYS A 253 5.15 11.13 2.39
N ILE A 254 6.29 10.90 3.02
CA ILE A 254 6.54 9.75 3.90
C ILE A 254 6.30 10.18 5.35
N PHE A 255 5.65 9.30 6.11
CA PHE A 255 5.34 9.51 7.53
C PHE A 255 5.79 8.30 8.32
N GLU A 256 6.65 8.56 9.31
CA GLU A 256 7.12 7.56 10.26
C GLU A 256 6.70 7.90 11.68
N VAL A 257 6.71 6.87 12.53
CA VAL A 257 6.53 7.02 13.97
C VAL A 257 7.89 6.96 14.68
N ALA A 258 8.06 7.75 15.73
CA ALA A 258 9.29 7.72 16.51
C ALA A 258 9.52 6.32 17.10
N GLY A 259 10.66 5.71 16.76
CA GLY A 259 10.97 4.32 17.13
C GLY A 259 10.23 3.27 16.31
N GLY A 260 9.75 3.63 15.11
CA GLY A 260 9.10 2.74 14.14
C GLY A 260 10.02 1.63 13.67
N GLY A 261 11.29 1.92 13.41
CA GLY A 261 12.30 0.93 13.03
C GLY A 261 13.56 1.61 12.51
N ILE A 262 14.19 0.97 11.53
CA ILE A 262 15.22 1.56 10.67
C ILE A 262 14.69 1.49 9.25
N ASP A 263 14.31 2.63 8.71
CA ASP A 263 13.51 2.71 7.50
C ASP A 263 14.33 3.14 6.28
N LEU A 264 13.98 2.58 5.12
CA LEU A 264 14.68 2.79 3.86
C LEU A 264 13.82 3.55 2.86
N VAL A 265 14.31 4.68 2.39
CA VAL A 265 13.77 5.36 1.22
C VAL A 265 14.57 4.99 -0.03
N ARG A 266 13.88 4.57 -1.08
CA ARG A 266 14.40 4.36 -2.42
C ARG A 266 13.86 5.42 -3.35
N SER A 267 14.75 6.27 -3.87
CA SER A 267 14.39 7.35 -4.78
C SER A 267 15.16 7.24 -6.10
N SER A 268 14.52 7.59 -7.20
CA SER A 268 15.17 7.76 -8.52
C SER A 268 15.41 9.23 -8.89
N VAL A 269 15.12 10.14 -7.95
CA VAL A 269 15.29 11.59 -8.07
C VAL A 269 15.90 12.17 -6.79
N ALA A 270 16.16 13.47 -6.79
CA ALA A 270 16.67 14.16 -5.60
C ALA A 270 15.72 13.97 -4.40
N PHE A 271 16.29 13.62 -3.25
CA PHE A 271 15.51 13.36 -2.05
C PHE A 271 16.22 13.85 -0.79
N SER A 272 15.43 14.30 0.17
CA SER A 272 15.88 14.67 1.51
C SER A 272 15.09 13.86 2.51
N LEU A 273 15.77 13.09 3.34
CA LEU A 273 15.12 12.36 4.42
C LEU A 273 14.46 13.37 5.37
N SER A 274 13.18 13.16 5.68
CA SER A 274 12.54 13.81 6.82
C SER A 274 13.03 13.19 8.13
N ASN A 275 12.61 13.75 9.26
CA ASN A 275 12.84 13.12 10.55
C ASN A 275 12.32 11.67 10.58
N GLU A 276 12.85 10.88 11.52
CA GLU A 276 12.50 9.47 11.74
C GLU A 276 12.85 8.52 10.58
N LEU A 277 13.57 8.97 9.54
CA LEU A 277 14.07 8.11 8.47
C LEU A 277 15.59 8.00 8.55
N GLU A 278 16.12 6.77 8.47
CA GLU A 278 17.55 6.51 8.70
C GLU A 278 18.32 6.19 7.42
N SER A 279 17.67 5.70 6.37
CA SER A 279 18.38 5.21 5.17
C SER A 279 17.84 5.76 3.86
N LEU A 280 18.75 6.19 2.99
CA LEU A 280 18.45 6.60 1.62
C LEU A 280 19.27 5.77 0.63
N LEU A 281 18.59 5.16 -0.34
CA LEU A 281 19.18 4.51 -1.50
C LEU A 281 18.74 5.23 -2.77
N LEU A 282 19.67 5.90 -3.44
CA LEU A 282 19.45 6.44 -4.76
C LEU A 282 19.51 5.32 -5.80
N THR A 283 18.59 5.35 -6.75
CA THR A 283 18.45 4.33 -7.80
C THR A 283 18.58 4.94 -9.18
N GLY A 284 18.70 4.10 -10.21
CA GLY A 284 18.94 4.55 -11.58
C GLY A 284 20.41 4.91 -11.82
N SER A 285 20.65 5.85 -12.73
CA SER A 285 21.99 6.27 -13.15
C SER A 285 22.09 7.78 -13.39
N ALA A 286 21.13 8.54 -12.85
CA ALA A 286 21.13 10.00 -12.95
C ALA A 286 21.99 10.60 -11.84
N ASP A 287 22.51 11.80 -12.10
CA ASP A 287 23.22 12.62 -11.14
C ASP A 287 22.20 13.18 -10.14
N ILE A 288 22.15 12.57 -8.96
CA ILE A 288 21.10 12.83 -7.96
C ILE A 288 21.70 13.40 -6.67
N ILE A 289 20.97 14.34 -6.07
CA ILE A 289 21.25 14.87 -4.74
C ILE A 289 20.54 14.04 -3.68
N GLY A 290 21.28 13.52 -2.71
CA GLY A 290 20.74 12.85 -1.52
C GLY A 290 21.09 13.64 -0.26
N ASN A 291 20.09 14.02 0.52
CA ASN A 291 20.30 14.64 1.84
C ASN A 291 19.76 13.73 2.94
N GLY A 292 20.52 13.56 4.01
CA GLY A 292 20.02 13.04 5.27
C GLY A 292 19.37 14.14 6.10
N ASN A 293 19.26 13.89 7.40
CA ASN A 293 18.60 14.70 8.42
C ASN A 293 19.53 14.90 9.63
N ASP A 294 18.98 15.01 10.84
CA ASP A 294 19.75 15.23 12.07
C ASP A 294 20.11 13.92 12.82
N LEU A 295 19.70 12.76 12.28
CA LEU A 295 20.00 11.42 12.79
C LEU A 295 21.27 10.89 12.12
N ALA A 296 21.87 9.85 12.71
CA ALA A 296 22.91 9.07 12.03
C ALA A 296 22.28 8.29 10.86
N ASN A 297 22.47 8.77 9.64
CA ASN A 297 21.88 8.21 8.43
C ASN A 297 22.84 7.32 7.64
N THR A 298 22.29 6.42 6.83
CA THR A 298 23.01 5.69 5.79
C THR A 298 22.55 6.15 4.42
N LEU A 299 23.42 6.84 3.67
CA LEU A 299 23.14 7.32 2.33
C LEU A 299 23.96 6.52 1.32
N THR A 300 23.28 5.90 0.35
CA THR A 300 23.91 5.19 -0.76
C THR A 300 23.48 5.82 -2.09
N GLY A 301 24.46 6.30 -2.86
CA GLY A 301 24.28 6.79 -4.22
C GLY A 301 24.06 5.66 -5.24
N ASN A 302 23.98 6.05 -6.50
CA ASN A 302 23.76 5.19 -7.64
C ASN A 302 25.02 5.08 -8.51
N SER A 303 24.89 5.14 -9.84
CA SER A 303 26.01 5.07 -10.79
C SER A 303 26.29 6.38 -11.53
N GLY A 304 25.51 7.43 -11.25
CA GLY A 304 25.73 8.79 -11.73
C GLY A 304 26.59 9.59 -10.74
N ALA A 305 26.93 10.82 -11.08
CA ALA A 305 27.65 11.72 -10.18
C ALA A 305 26.71 12.26 -9.09
N ASN A 306 26.70 11.63 -7.93
CA ASN A 306 25.80 11.99 -6.83
C ASN A 306 26.40 13.08 -5.93
N MET A 307 25.52 13.89 -5.33
CA MET A 307 25.92 14.77 -4.23
C MET A 307 25.22 14.31 -2.95
N LEU A 308 26.00 13.79 -2.01
CA LEU A 308 25.53 13.28 -0.73
C LEU A 308 25.89 14.27 0.39
N ASN A 309 24.90 14.65 1.19
CA ASN A 309 25.07 15.44 2.40
C ASN A 309 24.38 14.70 3.55
N GLY A 310 25.17 14.16 4.46
CA GLY A 310 24.69 13.40 5.62
C GLY A 310 23.77 14.23 6.50
N GLY A 311 24.21 15.43 6.88
CA GLY A 311 23.43 16.33 7.71
C GLY A 311 24.12 16.54 9.05
N LEU A 312 23.39 16.42 10.15
CA LEU A 312 24.00 16.29 11.48
C LEU A 312 23.96 14.82 11.88
N GLY A 313 24.92 14.38 12.69
CA GLY A 313 24.98 13.01 13.19
C GLY A 313 26.17 12.26 12.59
N ASP A 314 26.46 11.07 13.09
CA ASP A 314 27.55 10.25 12.55
C ASP A 314 27.03 9.43 11.35
N ASP A 315 27.13 9.98 10.15
CA ASP A 315 26.54 9.39 8.95
C ASP A 315 27.43 8.33 8.28
N ILE A 316 26.83 7.42 7.52
CA ILE A 316 27.52 6.49 6.60
C ILE A 316 27.18 6.90 5.17
N LEU A 317 28.19 7.35 4.43
CA LEU A 317 28.03 7.84 3.07
C LEU A 317 28.73 6.91 2.08
N LYS A 318 28.01 6.45 1.08
CA LYS A 318 28.49 5.63 -0.01
C LYS A 318 28.15 6.29 -1.34
N GLY A 319 29.14 6.78 -2.08
CA GLY A 319 28.94 7.44 -3.38
C GLY A 319 28.41 6.46 -4.43
N GLY A 320 29.03 5.28 -4.51
CA GLY A 320 28.75 4.30 -5.54
C GLY A 320 29.76 4.38 -6.68
N ALA A 321 29.27 4.46 -7.91
CA ALA A 321 30.10 4.72 -9.07
C ALA A 321 29.74 6.09 -9.63
N GLY A 322 30.68 6.73 -10.33
CA GLY A 322 30.49 8.11 -10.77
C GLY A 322 31.50 9.01 -10.06
N ALA A 323 31.46 10.30 -10.39
CA ALA A 323 32.28 11.31 -9.74
C ALA A 323 31.45 11.96 -8.63
N ASP A 324 31.53 11.42 -7.42
CA ASP A 324 30.61 11.77 -6.34
C ASP A 324 31.12 12.93 -5.49
N ILE A 325 30.19 13.67 -4.90
CA ILE A 325 30.46 14.78 -3.99
C ILE A 325 29.93 14.44 -2.60
N PHE A 326 30.82 14.43 -1.62
CA PHE A 326 30.45 14.38 -0.20
C PHE A 326 30.48 15.80 0.36
N PHE A 327 29.31 16.36 0.65
CA PHE A 327 29.15 17.78 0.96
C PHE A 327 28.96 18.04 2.46
N PHE A 328 29.95 18.69 3.06
CA PHE A 328 29.97 19.11 4.46
C PHE A 328 29.53 20.57 4.60
N LYS A 329 28.28 20.77 5.04
CA LYS A 329 27.66 22.10 5.18
C LYS A 329 27.01 22.36 6.53
N THR A 330 27.16 21.43 7.48
CA THR A 330 26.60 21.50 8.84
C THR A 330 27.69 21.74 9.88
N ALA A 331 27.30 22.07 11.11
CA ALA A 331 28.25 22.39 12.17
C ALA A 331 29.12 21.18 12.54
N LEU A 332 30.43 21.37 12.66
CA LEU A 332 31.36 20.30 13.06
C LEU A 332 31.22 19.97 14.56
N GLY A 333 31.46 18.72 14.93
CA GLY A 333 31.46 18.29 16.33
C GLY A 333 31.82 16.82 16.48
N SER A 334 32.10 16.39 17.73
CA SER A 334 32.51 15.01 18.03
C SER A 334 31.42 13.94 17.85
N GLY A 335 30.20 14.34 17.51
CA GLY A 335 29.08 13.44 17.14
C GLY A 335 28.46 13.84 15.81
N ASN A 336 29.28 14.44 14.94
CA ASN A 336 28.97 14.76 13.55
C ASN A 336 30.19 14.40 12.69
N VAL A 337 30.57 13.13 12.72
CA VAL A 337 31.74 12.59 12.01
C VAL A 337 31.30 11.52 11.02
N ASP A 338 31.30 11.88 9.74
CA ASP A 338 30.78 11.00 8.68
C ASP A 338 31.81 9.93 8.28
N SER A 339 31.34 8.71 8.08
CA SER A 339 32.11 7.61 7.54
C SER A 339 31.83 7.46 6.04
N ILE A 340 32.82 7.83 5.21
CA ILE A 340 32.74 7.65 3.76
C ILE A 340 33.37 6.30 3.39
N VAL A 341 32.56 5.41 2.79
CA VAL A 341 32.92 3.99 2.69
C VAL A 341 33.60 3.57 1.38
N ASP A 342 33.47 4.36 0.32
CA ASP A 342 33.98 4.02 -1.01
C ASP A 342 34.67 5.16 -1.76
N PHE A 343 35.11 6.21 -1.04
CA PHE A 343 35.79 7.35 -1.65
C PHE A 343 36.95 6.92 -2.56
N ALA A 344 36.91 7.37 -3.81
CA ALA A 344 37.91 7.18 -4.84
C ALA A 344 38.48 8.53 -5.30
N ALA A 345 39.71 8.87 -4.90
CA ALA A 345 40.32 10.19 -5.16
C ALA A 345 40.48 10.58 -6.65
N ILE A 346 40.27 9.66 -7.60
CA ILE A 346 40.28 9.99 -9.03
C ILE A 346 38.94 10.58 -9.47
N ASP A 347 37.85 10.16 -8.83
CA ASP A 347 36.47 10.45 -9.24
C ASP A 347 35.78 11.37 -8.23
N ASP A 348 35.98 11.16 -6.93
CA ASP A 348 35.20 11.80 -5.87
C ASP A 348 35.81 13.08 -5.32
N THR A 349 34.96 13.93 -4.74
CA THR A 349 35.32 15.23 -4.16
C THR A 349 34.71 15.41 -2.78
N LEU A 350 35.51 15.89 -1.83
CA LEU A 350 35.02 16.45 -0.58
C LEU A 350 34.68 17.93 -0.80
N ARG A 351 33.40 18.30 -0.65
CA ARG A 351 32.95 19.68 -0.78
C ARG A 351 32.72 20.28 0.59
N LEU A 352 33.32 21.43 0.86
CA LEU A 352 33.33 22.07 2.18
C LEU A 352 32.77 23.49 2.08
N GLU A 353 31.73 23.79 2.88
CA GLU A 353 31.09 25.12 2.90
C GLU A 353 31.92 26.15 3.70
N ASN A 354 32.26 27.30 3.10
CA ASN A 354 33.05 28.35 3.76
C ASN A 354 32.41 28.85 5.07
N GLY A 355 31.07 28.82 5.18
CA GLY A 355 30.34 29.17 6.40
C GLY A 355 30.63 28.25 7.60
N ILE A 356 31.05 27.01 7.35
CA ILE A 356 31.46 26.04 8.37
C ILE A 356 32.98 26.08 8.56
N PHE A 357 33.72 26.05 7.46
CA PHE A 357 35.19 26.02 7.44
C PHE A 357 35.78 27.44 7.38
N THR A 358 35.45 28.25 8.38
CA THR A 358 35.56 29.73 8.35
C THR A 358 36.95 30.33 8.12
N ALA A 359 38.04 29.59 8.37
CA ALA A 359 39.41 30.03 8.08
C ALA A 359 39.77 29.86 6.60
N LEU A 360 39.05 29.00 5.87
CA LEU A 360 39.16 28.82 4.44
C LEU A 360 38.11 29.71 3.79
N THR A 361 38.50 30.86 3.23
CA THR A 361 37.56 31.87 2.70
C THR A 361 37.52 31.96 1.17
N LYS A 362 38.43 31.25 0.50
CA LYS A 362 38.53 31.23 -0.97
C LYS A 362 37.77 30.04 -1.52
N THR A 363 36.84 30.30 -2.45
CA THR A 363 36.12 29.27 -3.19
C THR A 363 36.98 28.62 -4.28
N GLY A 364 36.61 27.41 -4.67
CA GLY A 364 37.35 26.57 -5.63
C GLY A 364 38.22 25.54 -4.93
N THR A 365 39.13 24.92 -5.70
CA THR A 365 40.05 23.91 -5.17
C THR A 365 40.83 24.45 -3.96
N LEU A 366 40.96 23.62 -2.93
CA LEU A 366 41.70 23.95 -1.72
C LEU A 366 43.12 24.43 -2.07
N ALA A 367 43.63 25.42 -1.34
CA ALA A 367 45.02 25.84 -1.53
C ALA A 367 45.97 24.71 -1.10
N ALA A 368 47.01 24.42 -1.89
CA ALA A 368 47.93 23.32 -1.59
C ALA A 368 48.60 23.43 -0.20
N GLY A 369 48.90 24.65 0.25
CA GLY A 369 49.47 24.90 1.58
C GLY A 369 48.47 24.75 2.73
N ALA A 370 47.17 24.60 2.45
CA ALA A 370 46.14 24.40 3.46
C ALA A 370 45.84 22.92 3.74
N PHE A 371 46.52 21.99 3.06
CA PHE A 371 46.32 20.56 3.19
C PHE A 371 47.57 19.87 3.72
N LYS A 372 47.42 19.00 4.73
CA LYS A 372 48.49 18.14 5.23
C LYS A 372 48.05 16.68 5.38
N ASP A 373 48.86 15.77 4.85
CA ASP A 373 48.78 14.35 5.22
C ASP A 373 49.70 14.06 6.43
N LEU A 374 49.08 13.76 7.58
CA LEU A 374 49.71 13.38 8.84
C LEU A 374 50.28 11.95 8.83
N GLY A 375 49.81 11.10 7.93
CA GLY A 375 50.32 9.75 7.73
C GLY A 375 51.64 9.71 6.97
N ALA A 376 51.98 10.79 6.27
CA ALA A 376 53.24 10.92 5.55
C ALA A 376 54.44 10.96 6.50
N ALA A 377 55.52 10.27 6.12
CA ALA A 377 56.74 10.22 6.92
C ALA A 377 57.34 11.63 7.09
N GLY A 378 57.50 12.07 8.35
CA GLY A 378 58.05 13.38 8.67
C GLY A 378 57.07 14.55 8.47
N ALA A 379 55.75 14.29 8.45
CA ALA A 379 54.74 15.34 8.45
C ALA A 379 54.98 16.32 9.62
N ILE A 380 55.11 17.60 9.29
CA ILE A 380 55.20 18.71 10.25
C ILE A 380 54.06 19.66 9.91
N LEU A 381 53.29 20.01 10.94
CA LEU A 381 52.25 21.02 10.86
C LEU A 381 52.86 22.42 10.83
N ASP A 382 52.29 23.28 10.00
CA ASP A 382 52.60 24.70 9.89
C ASP A 382 51.33 25.56 9.97
N ALA A 383 51.54 26.86 10.15
CA ALA A 383 50.47 27.83 10.41
C ALA A 383 49.42 27.98 9.29
N ASP A 384 49.65 27.39 8.10
CA ASP A 384 48.73 27.46 6.95
C ASP A 384 47.91 26.18 6.78
N ASP A 385 48.28 25.08 7.43
CA ASP A 385 47.53 23.81 7.40
C ASP A 385 46.13 23.99 8.01
N ARG A 386 45.09 23.58 7.29
CA ARG A 386 43.69 23.71 7.74
C ARG A 386 42.93 22.40 7.62
N ILE A 387 43.13 21.65 6.53
CA ILE A 387 42.57 20.31 6.37
C ILE A 387 43.69 19.29 6.61
N LEU A 388 43.50 18.48 7.64
CA LEU A 388 44.43 17.45 8.07
C LEU A 388 43.85 16.09 7.70
N TYR A 389 44.60 15.30 6.95
CA TYR A 389 44.24 13.92 6.63
C TYR A 389 45.26 12.97 7.27
N ASP A 390 44.85 11.92 7.95
CA ASP A 390 45.76 10.86 8.38
C ASP A 390 45.58 9.63 7.48
N SER A 391 46.44 9.48 6.48
CA SER A 391 46.37 8.35 5.53
C SER A 391 46.53 6.97 6.18
N ARG A 392 46.98 6.87 7.44
CA ARG A 392 47.06 5.59 8.17
C ARG A 392 45.72 5.16 8.74
N THR A 393 44.87 6.12 9.12
CA THR A 393 43.58 5.86 9.77
C THR A 393 42.40 6.15 8.85
N GLY A 394 42.53 7.12 7.95
CA GLY A 394 41.46 7.67 7.11
C GLY A 394 40.82 8.94 7.68
N ALA A 395 41.24 9.41 8.86
CA ALA A 395 40.61 10.54 9.52
C ALA A 395 40.87 11.86 8.77
N VAL A 396 39.83 12.66 8.57
CA VAL A 396 39.91 14.03 8.02
C VAL A 396 39.42 15.01 9.08
N SER A 397 40.26 15.99 9.39
CA SER A 397 40.01 16.98 10.44
C SER A 397 40.24 18.40 9.95
N TYR A 398 39.55 19.34 10.58
CA TYR A 398 39.70 20.77 10.37
C TYR A 398 40.44 21.41 11.55
N ASP A 399 41.61 21.97 11.28
CA ASP A 399 42.38 22.80 12.20
C ASP A 399 42.06 24.27 11.93
N VAL A 400 41.26 24.87 12.80
CA VAL A 400 40.79 26.26 12.64
C VAL A 400 41.91 27.29 12.82
N ASP A 401 42.86 27.02 13.71
CA ASP A 401 43.93 27.97 14.04
C ASP A 401 45.24 27.70 13.29
N GLY A 402 45.37 26.50 12.70
CA GLY A 402 46.52 26.08 11.92
C GLY A 402 47.79 25.93 12.71
N SER A 403 47.74 26.09 14.04
CA SER A 403 48.95 26.14 14.86
C SER A 403 49.48 24.75 15.18
N GLY A 404 48.75 23.69 14.82
CA GLY A 404 48.99 22.32 15.29
C GLY A 404 48.90 22.17 16.80
N SER A 405 48.31 23.15 17.50
CA SER A 405 48.22 23.21 18.98
C SER A 405 46.81 23.40 19.54
N ALA A 406 45.78 23.34 18.69
CA ALA A 406 44.39 23.10 19.07
C ALA A 406 43.93 21.74 18.54
N ASP A 407 43.05 21.06 19.28
CA ASP A 407 42.49 19.76 18.87
C ASP A 407 41.68 19.95 17.58
N ALA A 408 42.28 19.61 16.44
CA ALA A 408 41.61 19.66 15.15
C ALA A 408 40.32 18.84 15.20
N LEU A 409 39.23 19.40 14.66
CA LEU A 409 37.92 18.76 14.71
C LEU A 409 37.82 17.74 13.58
N GLN A 410 37.83 16.46 13.91
CA GLN A 410 37.51 15.43 12.93
C GLN A 410 36.07 15.62 12.46
N PHE A 411 35.85 15.55 11.14
CA PHE A 411 34.53 15.66 10.53
C PHE A 411 34.25 14.52 9.55
N ALA A 412 35.27 13.79 9.11
CA ALA A 412 35.08 12.62 8.27
C ALA A 412 36.09 11.50 8.57
N LEU A 413 35.72 10.29 8.15
CA LEU A 413 36.56 9.11 8.10
C LEU A 413 36.45 8.48 6.70
N LEU A 414 37.52 8.54 5.92
CA LEU A 414 37.64 7.85 4.63
C LEU A 414 38.11 6.42 4.87
N THR A 415 37.18 5.46 4.91
CA THR A 415 37.52 4.08 5.30
C THR A 415 38.38 3.35 4.27
N SER A 416 38.32 3.76 2.99
CA SER A 416 39.16 3.25 1.90
C SER A 416 40.62 3.72 2.00
N ARG A 417 40.89 4.74 2.84
CA ARG A 417 42.20 5.38 3.03
C ARG A 417 42.88 5.74 1.70
N PRO A 418 42.21 6.56 0.86
CA PRO A 418 42.73 6.92 -0.45
C PRO A 418 43.99 7.77 -0.34
N VAL A 419 44.71 7.91 -1.45
CA VAL A 419 45.76 8.93 -1.58
C VAL A 419 45.07 10.27 -1.83
N LEU A 420 44.68 10.95 -0.75
CA LEU A 420 43.98 12.22 -0.80
C LEU A 420 44.96 13.38 -0.98
N THR A 421 44.55 14.38 -1.77
CA THR A 421 45.29 15.61 -2.01
C THR A 421 44.37 16.83 -1.92
N PHE A 422 44.96 18.03 -1.95
CA PHE A 422 44.20 19.28 -2.01
C PHE A 422 43.32 19.43 -3.26
N GLN A 423 43.56 18.65 -4.32
CA GLN A 423 42.75 18.69 -5.55
C GLN A 423 41.38 18.03 -5.36
N ASP A 424 41.28 17.12 -4.40
CA ASP A 424 40.08 16.34 -4.11
C ASP A 424 39.13 17.09 -3.15
N ILE A 425 39.49 18.32 -2.80
CA ILE A 425 38.76 19.16 -1.84
C ILE A 425 38.35 20.47 -2.51
N LEU A 426 37.04 20.72 -2.50
CA LEU A 426 36.42 21.90 -3.09
C LEU A 426 35.80 22.79 -2.01
N MET A 427 36.22 24.05 -1.95
CA MET A 427 35.62 25.07 -1.08
C MET A 427 34.50 25.81 -1.82
N VAL A 428 33.36 26.03 -1.15
CA VAL A 428 32.20 26.74 -1.74
C VAL A 428 31.58 27.80 -0.84
#